data_AF-A0A969MSC4-F1
#
_entry.id   AF-A0A969MSC4-F1
#
_cell.length_a   1.000
_cell.length_b   1.000
_cell.length_c   1.000
_cell.angle_alpha   90.00
_cell.angle_beta   90.00
_cell.angle_gamma   90.00
#
_symmetry.space_group_name_H-M   'P 1'
#
loop_
_entity.id
_entity.type
_entity.pdbx_description
1 polymer ?
#
loop_
_entity_poly.entity_id
_entity_poly.type
_entity_poly.pdbx_seq_one_letter_code
_entity_poly.pdbx_strand_id
1 'polypeptide(L)' 'MTSNSQSFYPDNWKELATTIKADKNWECQKCGRACIKPGQKIPEDWTKSQRRANTLQVHHWNRNPADNRKSNLVALC' A
#
# COMPACT_ATOMS: atom_id res chain seq x y z
N MET A 1 -29.94 16.44 -6.02
CA MET A 1 -28.77 16.61 -5.12
C MET A 1 -27.75 15.60 -5.56
N THR A 2 -26.61 16.06 -6.10
CA THR A 2 -25.59 15.21 -6.72
C THR A 2 -24.99 14.27 -5.68
N SER A 3 -25.15 12.96 -5.93
CA SER A 3 -24.60 11.88 -5.12
C SER A 3 -23.09 12.07 -4.98
N ASN A 4 -22.68 12.54 -3.81
CA ASN A 4 -21.29 12.76 -3.47
C ASN A 4 -20.59 11.38 -3.53
N SER A 5 -19.62 11.20 -4.41
CA SER A 5 -18.85 9.97 -4.54
C SER A 5 -18.07 9.75 -3.24
N GLN A 6 -18.73 9.14 -2.26
CA GLN A 6 -18.16 8.91 -0.94
C GLN A 6 -16.96 7.97 -1.13
N SER A 7 -15.76 8.49 -0.90
CA SER A 7 -14.55 7.68 -0.91
C SER A 7 -14.77 6.50 0.02
N PHE A 8 -14.65 5.28 -0.51
CA PHE A 8 -14.71 4.05 0.32
C PHE A 8 -13.53 3.97 1.30
N TYR A 9 -12.51 4.80 1.10
CA TYR A 9 -11.36 4.93 1.99
C TYR A 9 -11.60 6.03 3.02
N PRO A 10 -11.12 5.84 4.26
CA PRO A 10 -11.18 6.88 5.28
C PRO A 10 -10.29 8.07 4.90
N ASP A 11 -10.59 9.24 5.46
CA ASP A 11 -9.84 10.48 5.19
C ASP A 11 -8.34 10.34 5.49
N ASN A 12 -7.99 9.52 6.48
CA ASN A 12 -6.62 9.21 6.89
C ASN A 12 -5.98 8.01 6.17
N TRP A 13 -6.48 7.64 4.99
CA TRP A 13 -5.99 6.47 4.25
C TRP A 13 -4.47 6.50 4.00
N LYS A 14 -3.89 7.68 3.72
CA LYS A 14 -2.45 7.82 3.45
C LYS A 14 -1.62 7.49 4.69
N GLU A 15 -2.03 7.99 5.85
CA GLU A 15 -1.38 7.75 7.14
C GLU A 15 -1.55 6.29 7.56
N LEU A 16 -2.76 5.73 7.40
CA LEU A 16 -3.05 4.32 7.68
C LEU A 16 -2.20 3.40 6.80
N ALA A 17 -2.16 3.65 5.49
CA ALA A 17 -1.37 2.85 4.57
C ALA A 17 0.13 2.94 4.86
N THR A 18 0.62 4.13 5.23
CA THR A 18 2.02 4.31 5.66
C THR A 18 2.32 3.53 6.93
N THR A 19 1.43 3.58 7.91
CA THR A 19 1.56 2.84 9.18
C THR A 19 1.63 1.33 8.92
N ILE A 20 0.74 0.79 8.08
CA ILE A 20 0.73 -0.64 7.74
C ILE A 20 2.03 -1.07 7.07
N LYS A 21 2.57 -0.25 6.14
CA LYS A 21 3.86 -0.53 5.49
C LYS A 21 5.02 -0.46 6.50
N ALA A 22 4.98 0.50 7.42
CA ALA A 22 5.99 0.67 8.46
C ALA A 22 6.02 -0.49 9.46
N ASP A 23 4.84 -0.93 9.93
CA ASP A 23 4.67 -2.07 10.83
C ASP A 23 5.21 -3.39 10.23
N LYS A 24 5.41 -3.42 8.90
CA LYS A 24 5.96 -4.55 8.15
C LYS A 24 7.35 -4.29 7.59
N ASN A 25 8.05 -3.26 8.08
CA ASN A 25 9.41 -2.92 7.64
C ASN A 25 9.54 -2.70 6.13
N TRP A 26 8.46 -2.29 5.45
CA TRP A 26 8.35 -2.26 3.99
C TRP A 26 8.61 -3.61 3.30
N GLU A 27 8.31 -4.71 3.96
CA GLU A 27 8.40 -6.06 3.40
C GLU A 27 7.03 -6.55 2.93
N CYS A 28 7.00 -7.18 1.75
CA CYS A 28 5.79 -7.79 1.22
C CYS A 28 5.38 -8.97 2.12
N GLN A 29 4.16 -8.92 2.66
CA GLN A 29 3.67 -9.95 3.58
C GLN A 29 3.36 -11.29 2.89
N LYS A 30 3.36 -11.35 1.55
CA LYS A 30 3.14 -12.58 0.78
C LYS A 30 4.45 -13.26 0.36
N CYS A 31 5.42 -12.48 -0.13
CA CYS A 31 6.65 -13.05 -0.70
C CYS A 31 7.91 -12.76 0.13
N GLY A 32 7.83 -11.95 1.18
CA GLY A 32 8.96 -11.60 2.06
C GLY A 32 9.97 -10.61 1.46
N ARG A 33 9.75 -10.13 0.24
CA ARG A 33 10.68 -9.17 -0.40
C ARG A 33 10.64 -7.81 0.30
N ALA A 34 11.81 -7.26 0.59
CA ALA A 34 11.98 -5.85 0.96
C ALA A 34 11.68 -4.95 -0.25
N CYS A 35 10.65 -4.12 -0.12
CA CYS A 35 10.24 -3.14 -1.13
C CYS A 35 10.85 -1.77 -0.84
N ILE A 36 10.67 -0.84 -1.78
CA ILE A 36 11.22 0.52 -1.70
C ILE A 36 10.64 1.27 -0.49
N LYS A 37 11.52 1.75 0.39
CA LYS A 37 11.18 2.63 1.52
C LYS A 37 11.16 4.11 1.11
N PRO A 38 10.38 4.98 1.77
CA PRO A 38 10.45 6.42 1.60
C PRO A 38 11.88 6.92 1.79
N GLY A 39 12.36 7.74 0.85
CA GLY A 39 13.73 8.30 0.88
C GLY A 39 14.84 7.33 0.43
N GLN A 40 14.53 6.07 0.13
CA GLN A 40 15.51 5.13 -0.40
C GLN A 40 15.91 5.51 -1.83
N LYS A 41 17.22 5.52 -2.11
CA LYS A 41 17.72 5.66 -3.48
C LYS A 41 17.29 4.45 -4.30
N ILE A 42 16.55 4.70 -5.36
CA ILE A 42 16.21 3.69 -6.37
C ILE A 42 17.31 3.64 -7.44
N PRO A 43 17.64 2.47 -7.99
CA PRO A 43 18.60 2.39 -9.09
C PRO A 43 18.14 3.22 -10.29
N GLU A 44 19.08 3.96 -10.88
CA GLU A 44 18.79 4.91 -11.97
C GLU A 44 18.33 4.19 -13.25
N ASP A 45 18.86 2.99 -13.48
CA ASP A 45 18.58 2.11 -14.62
C ASP A 45 17.24 1.38 -14.50
N TRP A 46 16.53 1.47 -13.37
CA TRP A 46 15.23 0.83 -13.22
C TRP A 46 14.16 1.49 -14.08
N THR A 47 13.56 0.67 -14.94
CA THR A 47 12.33 0.98 -15.67
C THR A 47 11.15 1.26 -14.73
N LYS A 48 10.10 1.91 -15.26
CA LYS A 48 8.84 2.13 -14.52
C LYS A 48 8.23 0.83 -14.00
N SER A 49 8.33 -0.24 -14.77
CA SER A 49 7.80 -1.57 -14.39
C SER A 49 8.55 -2.13 -13.18
N GLN A 50 9.88 -2.08 -13.19
CA GLN A 50 10.72 -2.52 -12.06
C GLN A 50 10.43 -1.69 -10.81
N ARG A 51 10.28 -0.38 -10.93
CA ARG A 51 9.91 0.49 -9.80
C ARG A 51 8.55 0.08 -9.21
N ARG A 52 7.55 -0.15 -10.08
CA ARG A 52 6.20 -0.54 -9.64
C ARG A 52 6.18 -1.90 -8.97
N ALA A 53 6.87 -2.89 -9.52
CA ALA A 53 6.97 -4.25 -8.95
C ALA A 53 7.74 -4.32 -7.61
N ASN A 54 8.39 -3.23 -7.21
CA ASN A 54 9.08 -3.09 -5.93
C ASN A 54 8.48 -1.98 -5.06
N THR A 55 7.31 -1.46 -5.42
CA THR A 55 6.58 -0.46 -4.62
C THR A 55 5.57 -1.17 -3.76
N LEU A 56 5.70 -1.04 -2.43
CA LEU A 56 4.74 -1.65 -1.51
C LEU A 56 3.41 -0.89 -1.53
N GLN A 57 2.31 -1.61 -1.74
CA GLN A 57 0.94 -1.14 -1.72
C GLN A 57 0.16 -1.81 -0.59
N VAL A 58 -0.98 -1.22 -0.21
CA VAL A 58 -1.90 -1.82 0.77
C VAL A 58 -3.14 -2.29 0.04
N HIS A 59 -3.53 -3.54 0.28
CA HIS A 59 -4.68 -4.20 -0.32
C HIS A 59 -5.65 -4.70 0.74
N HIS A 60 -6.90 -4.88 0.34
CA HIS A 60 -7.95 -5.50 1.17
C HIS A 60 -8.04 -6.99 0.87
N TRP A 61 -7.93 -7.85 1.88
CA TRP A 61 -8.04 -9.30 1.73
C TRP A 61 -9.39 -9.72 1.14
N ASN A 62 -10.47 -9.12 1.65
CA ASN A 62 -11.83 -9.40 1.18
C ASN A 62 -12.24 -8.65 -0.10
N ARG A 63 -11.33 -7.88 -0.70
CA ARG A 63 -11.58 -7.05 -1.90
C ARG A 63 -12.69 -6.00 -1.72
N ASN A 64 -13.12 -5.73 -0.49
CA ASN A 64 -14.08 -4.68 -0.18
C ASN A 64 -13.34 -3.40 0.26
N PRO A 65 -13.30 -2.35 -0.58
CA PRO A 65 -12.57 -1.13 -0.26
C PRO A 65 -13.15 -0.35 0.94
N ALA A 66 -14.40 -0.62 1.33
CA ALA A 66 -15.03 0.00 2.50
C ALA A 66 -14.58 -0.63 3.84
N ASP A 67 -14.03 -1.85 3.83
CA ASP A 67 -13.61 -2.55 5.05
C ASP A 67 -12.15 -2.25 5.41
N ASN A 68 -11.95 -1.10 6.06
CA ASN A 68 -10.62 -0.57 6.39
C ASN A 68 -10.07 -1.05 7.74
N ARG A 69 -10.60 -2.15 8.31
CA ARG A 69 -10.06 -2.76 9.53
C ARG A 69 -8.63 -3.25 9.25
N LYS A 70 -7.69 -2.97 10.16
CA LYS A 70 -6.28 -3.38 10.00
C LYS A 70 -6.10 -4.87 9.70
N SER A 71 -6.94 -5.74 10.27
CA SER A 71 -6.93 -7.18 10.01
C SER A 71 -7.28 -7.57 8.58
N ASN A 72 -8.02 -6.71 7.86
CA ASN A 72 -8.37 -6.91 6.45
C ASN A 72 -7.35 -6.26 5.50
N LEU A 73 -6.40 -5.49 6.00
CA LEU A 73 -5.40 -4.78 5.19
C LEU A 73 -4.08 -5.54 5.17
N VAL A 74 -3.45 -5.60 3.99
CA VAL A 74 -2.19 -6.32 3.78
C VAL A 74 -1.23 -5.53 2.89
N ALA A 75 0.04 -5.48 3.27
CA ALA A 75 1.10 -4.85 2.49
C ALA A 75 1.69 -5.83 1.47
N LEU A 76 1.52 -5.54 0.17
CA LEU A 76 1.97 -6.38 -0.94
C LEU A 76 2.73 -5.56 -1.99
N CYS A 77 3.67 -6.20 -2.70
CA CYS A 77 4.41 -5.63 -3.81
C CYS A 77 3.63 -5.63 -5.14
#